data_AF-A0A9X6XAB0-F1
#
_entry.id   AF-A0A9X6XAB0-F1
#
_cell.length_a   1.000
_cell.length_b   1.000
_cell.length_c   1.000
_cell.angle_alpha   90.00
_cell.angle_beta   90.00
_cell.angle_gamma   90.00
#
_symmetry.space_group_name_H-M   'P 1'
#
loop_
_entity.id
_entity.type
_entity.pdbx_description
1 polymer ?
#
loop_
_entity_poly.entity_id
_entity_poly.type
_entity_poly.pdbx_seq_one_letter_code
_entity_poly.pdbx_strand_id
1 'polypeptide(L)'
;MEKIEVGEILTLSYDEGDEQDYEVLGSITIEGHEYIAVGLLEEVEKESEEDIDVFFLRVEEDGEFYDIETEEEFEKVSAAFDEVLS
;
A
#
# COMPACT_ATOMS: atom_id res chain seq x y z
N MET A 1 12.53 3.77 12.24
CA MET A 1 11.12 3.57 11.88
C MET A 1 10.52 2.49 12.74
N GLU A 2 9.28 2.71 13.15
CA GLU A 2 8.34 1.61 13.37
C GLU A 2 8.18 0.93 12.00
N LYS A 3 8.59 -0.34 11.89
CA LYS A 3 8.53 -1.05 10.61
C LYS A 3 7.05 -1.27 10.32
N ILE A 4 6.58 -0.86 9.15
CA ILE A 4 5.21 -1.15 8.76
C ILE A 4 5.08 -2.67 8.63
N GLU A 5 4.23 -3.24 9.48
CA GLU A 5 3.99 -4.67 9.51
C GLU A 5 2.82 -5.03 8.60
N VAL A 6 2.91 -6.20 7.96
CA VAL A 6 1.79 -6.75 7.20
C VAL A 6 0.65 -7.06 8.16
N GLY A 7 -0.56 -6.60 7.84
CA GLY A 7 -1.76 -6.64 8.68
C GLY A 7 -1.95 -5.40 9.57
N GLU A 8 -1.13 -4.36 9.41
CA GLU A 8 -1.36 -3.07 10.06
C GLU A 8 -2.48 -2.29 9.37
N ILE A 9 -3.34 -1.62 10.15
CA ILE A 9 -4.42 -0.78 9.61
C ILE A 9 -3.96 0.68 9.61
N LEU A 10 -3.98 1.29 8.43
CA LEU A 10 -3.62 2.68 8.16
C LEU A 10 -4.87 3.47 7.80
N THR A 11 -5.11 4.55 8.52
CA THR A 11 -6.16 5.52 8.17
C THR A 11 -5.54 6.63 7.33
N LEU A 12 -5.95 6.75 6.06
CA LEU A 12 -5.52 7.81 5.17
C LEU A 12 -6.60 8.90 5.11
N SER A 13 -6.20 10.13 5.43
CA SER A 13 -7.05 11.30 5.32
C SER A 13 -6.76 12.03 4.00
N TYR A 14 -7.76 12.10 3.13
CA TYR A 14 -7.67 12.83 1.86
C TYR A 14 -8.04 14.31 2.05
N ASP A 15 -7.59 15.17 1.13
CA ASP A 15 -7.78 16.62 1.20
C ASP A 15 -9.27 17.04 1.20
N GLU A 16 -10.15 16.20 0.65
CA GLU A 16 -11.62 16.39 0.67
C GLU A 16 -12.24 16.18 2.07
N GLY A 17 -11.46 15.70 3.04
CA GLY A 17 -11.91 15.40 4.40
C GLY A 17 -12.46 13.98 4.57
N ASP A 18 -12.36 13.15 3.52
CA ASP A 18 -12.66 11.73 3.57
C ASP A 18 -11.49 10.98 4.23
N GLU A 19 -11.79 10.20 5.26
CA GLU A 19 -10.86 9.30 5.94
C GLU A 19 -11.21 7.87 5.50
N GLN A 20 -10.23 7.13 5.02
CA GLN A 20 -10.42 5.76 4.58
C GLN A 20 -9.41 4.85 5.27
N ASP A 21 -9.91 3.74 5.81
CA ASP A 21 -9.10 2.71 6.45
C ASP A 21 -8.61 1.69 5.43
N TYR A 22 -7.32 1.43 5.45
CA TYR A 22 -6.63 0.48 4.62
C TYR A 22 -5.84 -0.52 5.47
N GLU A 23 -5.79 -1.78 5.06
CA GLU A 23 -4.94 -2.80 5.68
C GLU A 23 -3.69 -3.03 4.82
N VAL A 24 -2.52 -3.06 5.46
CA VAL A 24 -1.24 -3.37 4.81
C VAL A 24 -1.22 -4.84 4.42
N LEU A 25 -1.22 -5.12 3.12
CA LEU A 25 -1.13 -6.46 2.55
C LEU A 25 0.32 -6.91 2.36
N GLY A 26 1.26 -5.96 2.23
CA GLY A 26 2.67 -6.25 2.02
C GLY A 26 3.56 -5.01 2.06
N SER A 27 4.86 -5.21 2.31
CA SER A 27 5.87 -4.15 2.22
C SER A 27 7.14 -4.64 1.52
N ILE A 28 7.75 -3.76 0.73
CA ILE A 28 8.97 -4.03 -0.02
C ILE A 28 9.86 -2.78 -0.06
N THR A 29 11.17 -2.97 -0.16
CA THR A 29 12.13 -1.86 -0.30
C THR A 29 12.79 -1.93 -1.67
N ILE A 30 12.63 -0.88 -2.47
CA ILE A 30 13.16 -0.78 -3.84
C ILE A 30 14.07 0.45 -3.91
N GLU A 31 15.32 0.24 -4.30
CA GLU A 31 16.33 1.31 -4.48
C GLU A 31 16.54 2.23 -3.25
N GLY A 32 16.17 1.76 -2.05
CA GLY A 32 16.28 2.53 -0.80
C GLY A 32 15.01 3.28 -0.40
N HIS A 33 13.97 3.24 -1.23
CA HIS A 33 12.61 3.69 -0.88
C HIS A 33 11.78 2.49 -0.42
N GLU A 34 10.97 2.69 0.61
CA GLU A 34 10.04 1.68 1.11
C GLU A 34 8.69 1.87 0.43
N TYR A 35 8.06 0.77 0.03
CA TYR A 35 6.78 0.74 -0.65
C TYR A 35 5.88 -0.28 0.04
N ILE A 36 4.62 0.06 0.18
CA ILE A 36 3.62 -0.79 0.81
C ILE A 36 2.45 -1.02 -0.13
N ALA A 37 1.93 -2.23 -0.11
CA ALA A 37 0.67 -2.59 -0.73
C ALA A 37 -0.40 -2.54 0.34
N VAL A 38 -1.47 -1.79 0.10
CA VAL A 38 -2.59 -1.61 1.02
C VAL A 38 -3.89 -1.94 0.32
N GLY A 39 -4.82 -2.59 1.02
CA GLY A 39 -6.16 -2.90 0.54
C GLY A 39 -7.20 -2.18 1.39
N LEU A 40 -8.35 -1.83 0.81
CA LEU A 40 -9.47 -1.27 1.57
C LEU A 40 -9.89 -2.23 2.68
N LEU A 41 -9.86 -1.77 3.93
CA LEU A 41 -10.19 -2.64 5.07
C LEU A 41 -11.58 -3.26 4.93
N GLU A 42 -12.56 -2.49 4.46
CA GLU A 42 -13.93 -2.98 4.23
C GLU A 42 -14.02 -4.09 3.18
N GLU A 43 -13.10 -4.11 2.22
CA GLU A 43 -13.04 -5.12 1.17
C GLU A 43 -12.23 -6.33 1.63
N VAL A 44 -11.15 -6.11 2.36
CA VAL A 44 -10.34 -7.19 2.95
C VAL A 44 -11.13 -7.96 4.02
N GLU A 45 -11.91 -7.27 4.86
CA GLU A 45 -12.79 -7.89 5.86
C GLU A 45 -14.03 -8.55 5.24
N LYS A 46 -14.47 -8.08 4.06
CA LYS A 46 -15.43 -8.82 3.26
C LYS A 46 -14.69 -10.00 2.65
N GLU A 47 -14.86 -11.18 3.25
CA GLU A 47 -14.44 -12.49 2.73
C GLU A 47 -15.15 -12.88 1.39
N SER A 48 -15.39 -11.90 0.52
CA SER A 48 -15.97 -12.06 -0.82
C SER A 48 -14.90 -12.59 -1.77
N GLU A 49 -15.28 -13.47 -2.69
CA GLU A 49 -14.42 -13.95 -3.79
C GLU A 49 -14.16 -12.87 -4.87
N GLU A 50 -14.40 -11.59 -4.56
CA GLU A 50 -14.15 -10.47 -5.46
C GLU A 50 -12.69 -10.04 -5.32
N ASP A 51 -12.03 -9.73 -6.45
CA ASP A 51 -10.69 -9.16 -6.45
C ASP A 51 -10.71 -7.85 -5.66
N ILE A 52 -10.02 -7.82 -4.51
CA ILE A 52 -9.84 -6.61 -3.71
C ILE A 52 -8.99 -5.60 -4.48
N ASP A 53 -9.37 -4.33 -4.45
CA ASP A 53 -8.56 -3.26 -5.04
C ASP A 53 -7.34 -2.99 -4.12
N VAL A 54 -6.15 -3.24 -4.65
CA VAL A 54 -4.87 -3.03 -3.95
C VAL A 54 -4.21 -1.76 -4.47
N PHE A 55 -3.83 -0.88 -3.55
CA PHE A 55 -3.12 0.38 -3.80
C PHE A 55 -1.67 0.27 -3.34
N PHE A 56 -0.77 0.92 -4.07
CA PHE A 56 0.65 0.97 -3.71
C PHE A 56 1.03 2.38 -3.28
N LEU A 57 1.66 2.49 -2.12
CA LEU A 57 2.10 3.76 -1.53
C LEU A 57 3.60 3.71 -1.26
N ARG A 58 4.28 4.82 -1.54
CA ARG A 58 5.70 5.01 -1.19
C ARG A 58 5.78 5.61 0.22
N VAL A 59 6.62 5.02 1.04
CA VAL A 59 6.92 5.43 2.41
C VAL A 59 8.25 6.17 2.40
N GLU A 60 8.23 7.43 2.79
CA GLU A 60 9.44 8.24 2.91
C GLU A 60 10.03 8.19 4.32
N GLU A 61 11.26 8.70 4.49
CA GLU A 61 11.96 8.65 5.77
C GLU A 61 11.28 9.43 6.91
N ASP A 62 10.36 10.34 6.58
CA ASP A 62 9.57 11.10 7.55
C ASP A 62 8.31 10.34 8.03
N GLY A 63 8.03 9.17 7.47
CA GLY A 63 6.80 8.41 7.72
C GLY A 63 5.59 8.95 6.92
N GLU A 64 5.83 9.82 5.95
CA GLU A 64 4.82 10.27 5.00
C GLU A 64 4.60 9.24 3.88
N PHE A 65 3.34 9.10 3.49
CA PHE A 65 2.92 8.25 2.39
C PHE A 65 2.70 9.09 1.13
N TYR A 66 3.24 8.62 0.01
CA TYR A 66 3.11 9.25 -1.29
C TYR A 66 2.50 8.25 -2.28
N ASP A 67 1.44 8.68 -2.95
CA ASP A 67 0.88 7.95 -4.09
C ASP A 67 1.90 7.88 -5.23
N ILE A 68 1.83 6.78 -5.99
CA ILE A 68 2.66 6.61 -7.17
C ILE A 68 2.04 7.38 -8.33
N GLU A 69 2.62 8.55 -8.64
CA GLU A 69 2.14 9.39 -9.74
C GLU A 69 2.64 8.94 -11.13
N THR A 70 3.68 8.10 -11.19
CA THR A 70 4.35 7.73 -12.44
C THR A 70 4.21 6.25 -12.78
N GLU A 71 3.93 5.97 -14.06
CA GLU A 71 3.80 4.60 -14.58
C GLU A 71 5.09 3.78 -14.37
N GLU A 72 6.27 4.40 -14.53
CA GLU A 72 7.55 3.71 -14.33
C GLU A 72 7.75 3.23 -12.88
N GLU A 73 7.38 4.03 -11.87
CA GLU A 73 7.40 3.57 -10.49
C GLU A 73 6.36 2.48 -10.26
N PHE A 74 5.15 2.64 -10.81
CA PHE A 74 4.08 1.66 -10.63
C PHE A 74 4.48 0.30 -11.19
N GLU A 75 5.04 0.25 -12.41
CA GLU A 75 5.52 -1.00 -13.02
C GLU A 75 6.63 -1.64 -12.17
N LYS A 76 7.57 -0.86 -11.61
CA LYS A 76 8.63 -1.39 -10.76
C LYS A 76 8.07 -1.99 -9.46
N VAL A 77 7.20 -1.25 -8.78
CA VAL A 77 6.60 -1.69 -7.51
C VAL A 77 5.71 -2.91 -7.76
N SER A 78 4.83 -2.85 -8.76
CA SER A 78 3.96 -3.96 -9.16
C SER A 78 4.76 -5.21 -9.52
N ALA A 79 5.82 -5.11 -10.33
CA ALA A 79 6.66 -6.26 -10.67
C ALA A 79 7.36 -6.86 -9.43
N ALA A 80 7.82 -6.01 -8.52
CA ALA A 80 8.47 -6.46 -7.29
C ALA A 80 7.48 -7.16 -6.34
N PHE A 81 6.25 -6.67 -6.24
CA PHE A 81 5.18 -7.35 -5.49
C PHE A 81 4.71 -8.64 -6.17
N ASP A 82 4.61 -8.67 -7.50
CA ASP A 82 4.27 -9.87 -8.28
C ASP A 82 5.31 -10.97 -8.06
N GLU A 83 6.61 -10.65 -8.03
CA GLU A 83 7.67 -11.60 -7.70
C GLU A 83 7.57 -12.19 -6.27
N VAL A 84 7.01 -11.43 -5.32
CA VAL A 84 6.86 -11.86 -3.92
C VAL A 84 5.55 -12.63 -3.69
N LEU A 85 4.50 -12.32 -4.44
CA LEU A 85 3.17 -12.93 -4.32
C LEU A 85 2.94 -14.12 -5.28
N SER A 86 3.90 -14.45 -6.15
CA SER A 86 3.86 -15.58 -7.11
C SER A 86 4.00 -16.97 -6.49
#